data_AF-A0A9E3AZC0-F1
#
_entry.id   AF-A0A9E3AZC0-F1
#
_cell.length_a   1.000
_cell.length_b   1.000
_cell.length_c   1.000
_cell.angle_alpha   90.00
_cell.angle_beta   90.00
_cell.angle_gamma   90.00
#
_symmetry.space_group_name_H-M   'P 1'
#
loop_
_entity.id
_entity.type
_entity.pdbx_description
1 polymer ?
#
loop_
_entity_poly.entity_id
_entity_poly.type
_entity_poly.pdbx_seq_one_letter_code
_entity_poly.pdbx_strand_id
1 'polypeptide(L)'
;MLSPDDTTHTTQVTESLERLPRPSDRRSPAHERRRSALQQKNTDSLPSVTFDTPHAKIAWRQVIQLREENRHLRFQLEEQRTEMQQLIAEYNALQTQFDQEATGIHSNYQQERDHYQSHLQALMDERNRLQEAYTNLERRYMDLYHTFQDAVEEEAHKMVTEAAQTIELSPDNAPMLFQDVMKTLELQVRQEEDKHLVEALYLKREVQRMAALLEQERQQIEEERRTLLGMQNTAREQAELRQKTLQARLRFRWKLRSVTVTIGMIILLVTLQFLFLNLAHIKIASEISFFLLLTIIICSLLAFGLSGPFSRARDIYYGAPHKKKVKKD
;
A
#
# COMPACT_ATOMS: atom_id res chain seq x y z
N MET A 1 -47.70 -13.02 11.89
CA MET A 1 -46.76 -13.73 12.79
C MET A 1 -45.59 -14.20 11.95
N LEU A 2 -44.42 -13.57 12.13
CA LEU A 2 -43.05 -14.12 12.01
C LEU A 2 -42.07 -12.94 12.17
N SER A 3 -41.08 -13.14 13.03
CA SER A 3 -40.29 -12.15 13.77
C SER A 3 -39.18 -11.47 12.94
N PRO A 4 -38.76 -10.24 13.26
CA PRO A 4 -37.55 -9.61 12.72
C PRO A 4 -36.41 -9.70 13.74
N ASP A 5 -35.70 -10.82 13.82
CA ASP A 5 -34.49 -10.95 14.63
C ASP A 5 -33.55 -11.95 13.96
N ASP A 6 -32.69 -11.47 13.07
CA ASP A 6 -31.50 -12.20 12.60
C ASP A 6 -30.51 -11.28 11.88
N THR A 7 -30.12 -10.18 12.54
CA THR A 7 -28.97 -9.36 12.11
C THR A 7 -28.08 -8.95 13.28
N THR A 8 -27.64 -9.92 14.09
CA THR A 8 -26.69 -9.65 15.18
C THR A 8 -25.67 -10.75 15.36
N HIS A 9 -24.94 -11.15 14.31
CA HIS A 9 -23.73 -11.99 14.48
C HIS A 9 -22.69 -11.78 13.36
N THR A 10 -22.12 -10.57 13.24
CA THR A 10 -20.86 -10.35 12.50
C THR A 10 -20.13 -9.08 12.96
N THR A 11 -20.01 -8.88 14.27
CA THR A 11 -19.27 -7.73 14.85
C THR A 11 -18.46 -8.12 16.09
N GLN A 12 -17.82 -9.31 16.06
CA GLN A 12 -17.06 -9.85 17.20
C GLN A 12 -15.62 -10.29 16.84
N VAL A 13 -14.85 -9.47 16.11
CA VAL A 13 -13.40 -9.71 15.92
C VAL A 13 -12.50 -8.48 16.14
N THR A 14 -13.02 -7.32 16.57
CA THR A 14 -12.19 -6.11 16.78
C THR A 14 -12.24 -5.50 18.17
N GLU A 15 -12.82 -6.17 19.17
CA GLU A 15 -13.07 -5.58 20.49
C GLU A 15 -12.04 -5.97 21.59
N SER A 16 -10.89 -6.54 21.23
CA SER A 16 -9.89 -7.01 22.21
C SER A 16 -8.63 -6.14 22.36
N LEU A 17 -8.61 -4.91 21.83
CA LEU A 17 -7.47 -3.99 21.97
C LEU A 17 -7.75 -2.69 22.74
N GLU A 18 -8.99 -2.44 23.18
CA GLU A 18 -9.30 -1.29 24.05
C GLU A 18 -9.29 -1.69 25.53
N ARG A 19 -8.08 -1.78 26.10
CA ARG A 19 -7.91 -1.66 27.55
C ARG A 19 -6.91 -0.57 27.86
N LEU A 20 -7.34 0.67 27.61
CA LEU A 20 -6.70 1.88 28.12
C LEU A 20 -6.70 1.87 29.66
N PRO A 21 -5.56 2.16 30.31
CA PRO A 21 -5.54 2.34 31.76
C PRO A 21 -6.26 3.64 32.13
N ARG A 22 -7.19 3.55 33.09
CA ARG A 22 -7.87 4.70 33.71
C ARG A 22 -6.84 5.71 34.24
N PRO A 23 -7.07 7.03 34.10
CA PRO A 23 -6.18 8.04 34.68
C PRO A 23 -6.36 8.05 36.20
N SER A 24 -5.43 7.41 36.91
CA SER A 24 -5.32 7.55 38.35
C SER A 24 -4.77 8.94 38.68
N ASP A 25 -5.51 9.67 39.51
CA ASP A 25 -5.10 10.77 40.38
C ASP A 25 -4.08 11.80 39.87
N ARG A 26 -4.64 12.87 39.30
CA ARG A 26 -3.97 14.10 38.92
C ARG A 26 -3.68 15.02 40.12
N ARG A 27 -3.14 14.49 41.22
CA ARG A 27 -2.93 15.28 42.45
C ARG A 27 -1.66 14.95 43.24
N SER A 28 -0.47 15.01 42.62
CA SER A 28 0.79 15.09 43.40
C SER A 28 2.10 15.54 42.74
N PRO A 29 2.25 15.90 41.44
CA PRO A 29 3.59 16.12 40.88
C PRO A 29 4.31 17.35 41.47
N ALA A 30 3.56 18.35 41.93
CA ALA A 30 4.11 19.54 42.59
C ALA A 30 4.61 19.25 44.02
N HIS A 31 3.95 18.35 44.75
CA HIS A 31 4.30 18.03 46.12
C HIS A 31 5.51 17.09 46.20
N GLU A 32 5.69 16.26 45.17
CA GLU A 32 6.81 15.35 45.00
C GLU A 32 8.09 16.09 44.57
N ARG A 33 7.99 17.06 43.64
CA ARG A 33 9.11 17.99 43.31
C ARG A 33 9.58 18.81 44.52
N ARG A 34 8.66 19.25 45.38
CA ARG A 34 9.01 20.04 46.58
C ARG A 34 9.68 19.17 47.65
N ARG A 35 9.27 17.91 47.80
CA ARG A 35 9.91 16.94 48.71
C ARG A 35 11.27 16.47 48.20
N SER A 36 11.44 16.24 46.89
CA SER A 36 12.74 15.86 46.33
C SER A 36 13.75 17.02 46.42
N ALA A 37 13.33 18.27 46.20
CA ALA A 37 14.20 19.43 46.38
C ALA A 37 14.62 19.67 47.86
N LEU A 38 13.74 19.36 48.82
CA LEU A 38 14.06 19.43 50.26
C LEU A 38 14.96 18.27 50.71
N GLN A 39 14.75 17.06 50.20
CA GLN A 39 15.64 15.91 50.45
C GLN A 39 17.01 16.10 49.80
N GLN A 40 17.08 16.67 48.60
CA GLN A 40 18.34 16.97 47.91
C GLN A 40 19.20 17.99 48.69
N LYS A 41 18.58 18.98 49.35
CA LYS A 41 19.26 19.89 50.29
C LYS A 41 19.76 19.20 51.56
N ASN A 42 19.02 18.22 52.09
CA ASN A 42 19.44 17.46 53.28
C ASN A 42 20.49 16.38 53.00
N THR A 43 20.67 15.93 51.75
CA THR A 43 21.77 15.01 51.38
C THR A 43 23.13 15.68 51.28
N ASP A 44 23.21 17.01 51.33
CA ASP A 44 24.47 17.76 51.25
C ASP A 44 25.16 17.93 52.63
N SER A 45 24.40 17.78 53.71
CA SER A 45 24.91 17.84 55.09
C SER A 45 25.24 16.45 55.62
N LEU A 46 26.43 15.95 55.26
CA LEU A 46 27.07 14.82 55.95
C LEU A 46 27.82 15.31 57.21
N PRO A 47 28.01 14.45 58.23
CA PRO A 47 28.56 14.83 59.52
C PRO A 47 29.96 15.42 59.39
N SER A 48 30.24 16.47 60.18
CA SER A 48 31.56 17.09 60.24
C SER A 48 32.58 16.09 60.77
N VAL A 49 33.46 15.58 59.91
CA VAL A 49 34.61 14.75 60.31
C VAL A 49 35.57 15.65 61.10
N THR A 50 35.66 15.44 62.41
CA THR A 50 36.61 16.13 63.28
C THR A 50 38.04 15.72 62.91
N PHE A 51 38.96 16.70 62.95
CA PHE A 51 40.33 16.60 62.43
C PHE A 51 41.28 15.69 63.25
N ASP A 52 40.79 14.99 64.27
CA ASP A 52 41.63 14.32 65.27
C ASP A 52 42.10 12.90 64.90
N THR A 53 41.94 12.48 63.64
CA THR A 53 42.40 11.17 63.16
C THR A 53 43.47 11.30 62.06
N PRO A 54 44.55 10.48 62.09
CA PRO A 54 45.70 10.61 61.16
C PRO A 54 45.36 10.38 59.68
N HIS A 55 44.16 9.87 59.37
CA HIS A 55 43.65 9.67 58.01
C HIS A 55 42.59 10.71 57.57
N ALA A 56 42.27 11.70 58.40
CA ALA A 56 41.20 12.68 58.14
C ALA A 56 41.40 13.48 56.84
N LYS A 57 42.65 13.83 56.49
CA LYS A 57 42.96 14.56 55.24
C LYS A 57 42.66 13.75 53.98
N ILE A 58 42.90 12.44 54.01
CA ILE A 58 42.65 11.54 52.87
C ILE A 58 41.14 11.32 52.73
N ALA A 59 40.44 11.08 53.85
CA ALA A 59 39.00 10.98 53.88
C ALA A 59 38.31 12.26 53.36
N TRP A 60 38.84 13.44 53.70
CA TRP A 60 38.28 14.71 53.24
C TRP A 60 38.42 14.93 51.73
N ARG A 61 39.57 14.55 51.14
CA ARG A 61 39.76 14.57 49.67
C ARG A 61 38.79 13.63 48.96
N GLN A 62 38.58 12.43 49.50
CA GLN A 62 37.60 11.48 48.97
C GLN A 62 36.18 12.02 49.04
N VAL A 63 35.80 12.69 50.14
CA VAL A 63 34.48 13.33 50.27
C VAL A 63 34.29 14.45 49.24
N ILE A 64 35.31 15.26 48.97
CA ILE A 64 35.25 16.30 47.92
C ILE A 64 35.08 15.66 46.55
N GLN A 65 35.88 14.65 46.23
CA GLN A 65 35.79 13.95 44.96
C GLN A 65 34.40 13.34 44.76
N LEU A 66 33.85 12.66 45.78
CA LEU A 66 32.51 12.09 45.72
C LEU A 66 31.43 13.16 45.55
N ARG A 67 31.61 14.36 46.12
CA ARG A 67 30.67 15.49 45.92
C ARG A 67 30.72 16.02 44.49
N GLU A 68 31.91 16.14 43.92
CA GLU A 68 32.08 16.56 42.52
C GLU A 68 31.47 15.53 41.57
N GLU A 69 31.73 14.25 41.79
CA GLU A 69 31.13 13.15 41.03
C GLU A 69 29.60 13.13 41.19
N ASN A 70 29.06 13.31 42.39
CA ASN A 70 27.61 13.37 42.59
C ASN A 70 26.99 14.58 41.88
N ARG A 71 27.66 15.73 41.89
CA ARG A 71 27.23 16.93 41.16
C ARG A 71 27.24 16.68 39.64
N HIS A 72 28.28 16.03 39.13
CA HIS A 72 28.38 15.68 37.71
C HIS A 72 27.29 14.69 37.29
N LEU A 73 27.06 13.63 38.08
CA LEU A 73 26.01 12.64 37.83
C LEU A 73 24.61 13.27 37.86
N ARG A 74 24.36 14.22 38.77
CA ARG A 74 23.09 14.97 38.80
C ARG A 74 22.88 15.77 37.52
N PHE A 75 23.92 16.43 37.02
CA PHE A 75 23.86 17.18 35.77
C PHE A 75 23.57 16.26 34.58
N GLN A 76 24.28 15.13 34.47
CA GLN A 76 24.03 14.13 33.41
C GLN A 76 22.61 13.55 33.47
N LEU A 77 22.09 13.31 34.68
CA LEU A 77 20.74 12.79 34.87
C LEU A 77 19.67 13.83 34.48
N GLU A 78 19.91 15.11 34.78
CA GLU A 78 19.05 16.21 34.33
C GLU A 78 19.07 16.35 32.80
N GLU A 79 20.25 16.28 32.17
CA GLU A 79 20.43 16.30 30.72
C GLU A 79 19.65 15.15 30.05
N GLN A 80 19.86 13.91 30.48
CA GLN A 80 19.12 12.76 29.97
C GLN A 80 17.60 12.87 30.16
N ARG A 81 17.15 13.47 31.29
CA ARG A 81 15.72 13.72 31.50
C ARG A 81 15.16 14.72 30.50
N THR A 82 15.93 15.76 30.16
CA THR A 82 15.51 16.75 29.16
C THR A 82 15.48 16.14 27.75
N GLU A 83 16.49 15.35 27.38
CA GLU A 83 16.52 14.63 26.11
C GLU A 83 15.33 13.66 25.98
N MET A 84 15.05 12.89 27.04
CA MET A 84 13.91 11.98 27.05
C MET A 84 12.58 12.73 26.92
N GLN A 85 12.43 13.90 27.57
CA GLN A 85 11.23 14.72 27.42
C GLN A 85 11.06 15.28 26.01
N GLN A 86 12.15 15.71 25.38
CA GLN A 86 12.15 16.17 23.99
C GLN A 86 11.75 15.02 23.05
N LEU A 87 12.35 13.84 23.23
CA LEU A 87 12.04 12.68 22.41
C LEU A 87 10.57 12.24 22.54
N ILE A 88 10.00 12.30 23.76
CA ILE A 88 8.58 12.02 23.98
C ILE A 88 7.71 13.06 23.26
N ALA A 89 8.08 14.35 23.31
CA ALA A 89 7.35 15.41 22.62
C ALA A 89 7.40 15.23 21.10
N GLU A 90 8.57 14.91 20.54
CA GLU A 90 8.74 14.61 19.11
C GLU A 90 7.94 13.38 18.68
N TYR A 91 7.98 12.30 19.47
CA TYR A 91 7.20 11.10 19.22
C TYR A 91 5.71 11.40 19.18
N ASN A 92 5.21 12.17 20.16
CA ASN A 92 3.79 12.54 20.20
C ASN A 92 3.40 13.43 19.01
N ALA A 93 4.25 14.39 18.62
CA ALA A 93 4.01 15.22 17.45
C ALA A 93 3.95 14.37 16.17
N LEU A 94 4.89 13.45 16.00
CA LEU A 94 4.91 12.55 14.86
C LEU A 94 3.69 11.63 14.84
N GLN A 95 3.27 11.10 16.00
CA GLN A 95 2.05 10.30 16.13
C GLN A 95 0.82 11.10 15.70
N THR A 96 0.69 12.36 16.15
CA THR A 96 -0.44 13.21 15.75
C THR A 96 -0.44 13.51 14.25
N GLN A 97 0.73 13.68 13.63
CA GLN A 97 0.83 13.86 12.19
C GLN A 97 0.39 12.59 11.45
N PHE A 98 0.82 11.41 11.90
CA PHE A 98 0.38 10.14 11.32
C PHE A 98 -1.14 9.95 11.44
N ASP A 99 -1.74 10.28 12.58
CA ASP A 99 -3.17 10.15 12.78
C ASP A 99 -3.96 11.12 11.86
N GLN A 100 -3.44 12.34 11.66
CA GLN A 100 -4.00 13.31 10.71
C GLN A 100 -3.89 12.84 9.27
N GLU A 101 -2.74 12.31 8.86
CA GLU A 101 -2.54 11.77 7.51
C GLU A 101 -3.45 10.55 7.28
N ALA A 102 -3.54 9.64 8.25
CA ALA A 102 -4.41 8.47 8.16
C ALA A 102 -5.89 8.85 8.01
N THR A 103 -6.36 9.83 8.77
CA THR A 103 -7.75 10.33 8.68
C THR A 103 -8.00 11.11 7.38
N GLY A 104 -7.04 11.92 6.93
CA GLY A 104 -7.10 12.62 5.65
C GLY A 104 -7.16 11.65 4.46
N ILE A 105 -6.34 10.59 4.48
CA ILE A 105 -6.36 9.55 3.46
C ILE A 105 -7.70 8.81 3.47
N HIS A 106 -8.19 8.40 4.64
CA HIS A 106 -9.44 7.66 4.75
C HIS A 106 -10.64 8.46 4.25
N SER A 107 -10.74 9.74 4.66
CA SER A 107 -11.83 10.63 4.23
C SER A 107 -11.80 10.90 2.72
N ASN A 108 -10.63 11.15 2.14
CA ASN A 108 -10.48 11.33 0.69
C ASN A 108 -10.91 10.07 -0.08
N TYR A 109 -10.46 8.88 0.33
CA TYR A 109 -10.87 7.64 -0.31
C TYR A 109 -12.38 7.38 -0.19
N GLN A 110 -12.97 7.72 0.95
CA GLN A 110 -14.40 7.57 1.15
C GLN A 110 -15.18 8.52 0.22
N GLN A 111 -14.75 9.78 0.12
CA GLN A 111 -15.35 10.75 -0.79
C GLN A 111 -15.22 10.33 -2.26
N GLU A 112 -14.05 9.83 -2.68
CA GLU A 112 -13.82 9.33 -4.03
C GLU A 112 -14.72 8.14 -4.35
N ARG A 113 -14.86 7.21 -3.41
CA ARG A 113 -15.77 6.06 -3.55
C ARG A 113 -17.23 6.50 -3.69
N ASP A 114 -17.67 7.44 -2.86
CA ASP A 114 -19.03 7.98 -2.92
C ASP A 114 -19.28 8.72 -4.24
N HIS A 115 -18.27 9.45 -4.74
CA HIS A 115 -18.31 10.10 -6.04
C HIS A 115 -18.48 9.09 -7.18
N TYR A 116 -17.66 8.04 -7.22
CA TYR A 116 -17.78 7.00 -8.25
C TYR A 116 -19.10 6.24 -8.17
N GLN A 117 -19.60 5.97 -6.96
CA GLN A 117 -20.90 5.34 -6.78
C GLN A 117 -22.03 6.21 -7.33
N SER A 118 -22.02 7.51 -7.03
CA SER A 118 -22.99 8.46 -7.58
C SER A 118 -22.88 8.58 -9.10
N HIS A 119 -21.66 8.57 -9.65
CA HIS A 119 -21.44 8.65 -11.08
C HIS A 119 -21.96 7.41 -11.82
N LEU A 120 -21.71 6.21 -11.27
CA LEU A 120 -22.25 4.96 -11.80
C LEU A 120 -23.78 4.95 -11.79
N GLN A 121 -24.40 5.47 -10.73
CA GLN A 121 -25.85 5.58 -10.65
C GLN A 121 -26.39 6.53 -11.73
N ALA A 122 -25.76 7.68 -11.94
CA ALA A 122 -26.14 8.61 -13.00
C ALA A 122 -26.05 7.99 -14.40
N LEU A 123 -24.98 7.24 -14.68
CA LEU A 123 -24.82 6.52 -15.96
C LEU A 123 -25.87 5.42 -16.16
N MET A 124 -26.24 4.71 -15.08
CA MET A 124 -27.31 3.71 -15.13
C MET A 124 -28.66 4.36 -15.44
N ASP A 125 -28.96 5.50 -14.83
CA ASP A 125 -30.18 6.26 -15.08
C ASP A 125 -30.22 6.80 -16.52
N GLU A 126 -29.10 7.30 -17.03
CA GLU A 126 -28.97 7.77 -18.40
C GLU A 126 -29.17 6.63 -19.41
N ARG A 127 -28.55 5.46 -19.16
CA ARG A 127 -28.76 4.25 -19.98
C ARG A 127 -30.22 3.83 -19.98
N ASN A 128 -30.88 3.85 -18.82
CA ASN A 128 -32.31 3.52 -18.73
C ASN A 128 -33.17 4.49 -19.54
N ARG A 129 -32.91 5.81 -19.45
CA ARG A 129 -33.61 6.83 -20.26
C ARG A 129 -33.39 6.65 -21.75
N LEU A 130 -32.15 6.36 -22.17
CA LEU A 130 -31.83 6.04 -23.56
C LEU A 130 -32.59 4.81 -24.04
N GLN A 131 -32.63 3.76 -23.24
CA GLN A 131 -33.37 2.53 -23.56
C GLN A 131 -34.87 2.81 -23.71
N GLU A 132 -35.46 3.59 -22.83
CA GLU A 132 -36.86 4.03 -22.97
C GLU A 132 -37.08 4.82 -24.26
N ALA A 133 -36.19 5.76 -24.58
CA ALA A 133 -36.26 6.54 -25.81
C ALA A 133 -36.17 5.64 -27.07
N TYR A 134 -35.28 4.65 -27.08
CA TYR A 134 -35.18 3.66 -28.15
C TYR A 134 -36.47 2.85 -28.30
N THR A 135 -37.03 2.33 -27.21
CA THR A 135 -38.29 1.56 -27.28
C THR A 135 -39.46 2.41 -27.77
N ASN A 136 -39.52 3.68 -27.39
CA ASN A 136 -40.55 4.60 -27.88
C ASN A 136 -40.37 4.93 -29.36
N LEU A 137 -39.13 5.10 -29.82
CA LEU A 137 -38.83 5.31 -31.23
C LEU A 137 -39.22 4.09 -32.07
N GLU A 138 -38.91 2.88 -31.60
CA GLU A 138 -39.28 1.62 -32.24
C GLU A 138 -40.79 1.48 -32.38
N ARG A 139 -41.56 1.79 -31.32
CA ARG A 139 -43.03 1.83 -31.40
C ARG A 139 -43.53 2.80 -32.46
N ARG A 140 -43.02 4.04 -32.46
CA ARG A 140 -43.41 5.05 -33.46
C ARG A 140 -43.07 4.63 -34.88
N TYR A 141 -41.93 3.95 -35.07
CA TYR A 141 -41.55 3.42 -36.38
C TYR A 141 -42.51 2.34 -36.85
N MET A 142 -42.91 1.41 -35.97
CA MET A 142 -43.90 0.38 -36.30
C MET A 142 -45.27 0.97 -36.60
N ASP A 143 -45.72 1.96 -35.80
CA ASP A 143 -46.98 2.68 -36.07
C ASP A 143 -46.94 3.39 -37.44
N LEU A 144 -45.82 4.06 -37.76
CA LEU A 144 -45.64 4.71 -39.06
C LEU A 144 -45.63 3.69 -40.21
N TYR A 145 -44.97 2.55 -40.02
CA TYR A 145 -44.92 1.49 -41.01
C TYR A 145 -46.32 0.93 -41.31
N HIS A 146 -47.12 0.67 -40.26
CA HIS A 146 -48.50 0.19 -40.41
C HIS A 146 -49.38 1.24 -41.09
N THR A 147 -49.35 2.50 -40.64
CA THR A 147 -50.14 3.57 -41.26
C THR A 147 -49.76 3.82 -42.72
N PHE A 148 -48.48 3.73 -43.07
CA PHE A 148 -48.03 3.81 -44.45
C PHE A 148 -48.56 2.64 -45.28
N GLN A 149 -48.48 1.41 -44.77
CA GLN A 149 -48.97 0.24 -45.47
C GLN A 149 -50.48 0.30 -45.69
N ASP A 150 -51.25 0.71 -44.68
CA ASP A 150 -52.70 0.91 -44.78
C ASP A 150 -53.04 1.99 -45.82
N ALA A 151 -52.32 3.12 -45.83
CA ALA A 151 -52.52 4.20 -46.81
C ALA A 151 -52.19 3.77 -48.25
N VAL A 152 -51.12 2.99 -48.45
CA VAL A 152 -50.76 2.43 -49.76
C VAL A 152 -51.81 1.42 -50.22
N GLU A 153 -52.32 0.58 -49.31
CA GLU A 153 -53.37 -0.39 -49.64
C GLU A 153 -54.68 0.31 -50.01
N GLU A 154 -55.06 1.37 -49.28
CA GLU A 154 -56.22 2.21 -49.58
C GLU A 154 -56.07 2.95 -50.91
N GLU A 155 -54.91 3.56 -51.18
CA GLU A 155 -54.63 4.23 -52.46
C GLU A 155 -54.62 3.23 -53.62
N ALA A 156 -54.03 2.04 -53.44
CA ALA A 156 -54.05 0.98 -54.43
C ALA A 156 -55.49 0.51 -54.72
N HIS A 157 -56.32 0.33 -53.68
CA HIS A 157 -57.74 0.00 -53.86
C HIS A 157 -58.50 1.12 -54.59
N LYS A 158 -58.23 2.37 -54.23
CA LYS A 158 -58.81 3.54 -54.89
C LYS A 158 -58.39 3.62 -56.36
N MET A 159 -57.11 3.46 -56.67
CA MET A 159 -56.62 3.42 -58.04
C MET A 159 -57.19 2.24 -58.84
N VAL A 160 -57.32 1.05 -58.25
CA VAL A 160 -57.92 -0.10 -58.93
C VAL A 160 -59.39 0.13 -59.23
N THR A 161 -60.12 0.76 -58.30
CA THR A 161 -61.54 1.12 -58.51
C THR A 161 -61.72 2.27 -59.51
N GLU A 162 -60.86 3.28 -59.46
CA GLU A 162 -60.82 4.37 -60.46
C GLU A 162 -60.38 3.86 -61.83
N ALA A 163 -59.41 2.94 -61.91
CA ALA A 163 -59.01 2.27 -63.15
C ALA A 163 -60.15 1.42 -63.72
N ALA A 164 -60.86 0.67 -62.88
CA ALA A 164 -62.05 -0.07 -63.29
C ALA A 164 -63.16 0.86 -63.80
N GLN A 165 -63.35 2.05 -63.19
CA GLN A 165 -64.30 3.07 -63.64
C GLN A 165 -63.84 3.83 -64.90
N THR A 166 -62.54 4.05 -65.09
CA THR A 166 -61.98 4.77 -66.25
C THR A 166 -61.80 3.89 -67.48
N ILE A 167 -61.62 2.58 -67.32
CA ILE A 167 -61.67 1.59 -68.42
C ILE A 167 -63.06 1.56 -69.09
N GLU A 168 -64.12 1.97 -68.38
CA GLU A 168 -65.46 2.13 -68.97
C GLU A 168 -65.68 3.48 -69.70
N LEU A 169 -64.82 4.51 -69.52
CA LEU A 169 -65.20 5.88 -69.90
C LEU A 169 -64.25 6.70 -70.77
N SER A 170 -62.97 6.38 -70.98
CA SER A 170 -62.22 7.00 -72.10
C SER A 170 -60.84 6.37 -72.34
N PRO A 171 -60.56 5.81 -73.53
CA PRO A 171 -59.20 5.79 -74.07
C PRO A 171 -58.88 7.19 -74.62
N ASP A 172 -57.60 7.49 -74.80
CA ASP A 172 -57.08 8.72 -75.40
C ASP A 172 -57.15 9.99 -74.55
N ASN A 173 -56.11 10.19 -73.73
CA ASN A 173 -55.12 11.25 -73.96
C ASN A 173 -54.17 11.38 -72.76
N ALA A 174 -52.86 11.34 -73.00
CA ALA A 174 -51.88 11.91 -72.08
C ALA A 174 -50.95 12.85 -72.89
N PRO A 175 -51.22 14.17 -72.85
CA PRO A 175 -50.48 15.17 -73.60
C PRO A 175 -49.22 15.60 -72.84
N MET A 176 -48.25 16.14 -73.60
CA MET A 176 -47.15 17.09 -73.33
C MET A 176 -46.75 17.59 -71.90
N LEU A 177 -47.47 17.32 -70.81
CA LEU A 177 -47.16 17.76 -69.43
C LEU A 177 -45.98 17.03 -68.79
N PHE A 178 -45.63 15.82 -69.27
CA PHE A 178 -44.52 15.04 -68.71
C PHE A 178 -43.16 15.73 -68.85
N GLN A 179 -42.96 16.58 -69.86
CA GLN A 179 -41.63 17.12 -70.16
C GLN A 179 -41.20 18.24 -69.20
N ASP A 180 -42.15 19.04 -68.72
CA ASP A 180 -41.91 20.05 -67.67
C ASP A 180 -41.78 19.40 -66.30
N VAL A 181 -42.61 18.40 -66.00
CA VAL A 181 -42.52 17.62 -64.75
C VAL A 181 -41.20 16.87 -64.68
N MET A 182 -40.73 16.28 -65.80
CA MET A 182 -39.43 15.60 -65.86
C MET A 182 -38.27 16.56 -65.57
N LYS A 183 -38.31 17.78 -66.14
CA LYS A 183 -37.28 18.79 -65.89
C LYS A 183 -37.29 19.29 -64.45
N THR A 184 -38.47 19.48 -63.85
CA THR A 184 -38.57 19.84 -62.44
C THR A 184 -38.08 18.69 -61.55
N LEU A 185 -38.39 17.45 -61.90
CA LEU A 185 -37.94 16.26 -61.17
C LEU A 185 -36.41 16.11 -61.26
N GLU A 186 -35.84 16.30 -62.44
CA GLU A 186 -34.39 16.23 -62.67
C GLU A 186 -33.64 17.33 -61.91
N LEU A 187 -34.25 18.53 -61.79
CA LEU A 187 -33.75 19.62 -60.94
C LEU A 187 -33.85 19.28 -59.44
N GLN A 188 -34.96 18.68 -59.01
CA GLN A 188 -35.19 18.28 -57.62
C GLN A 188 -34.24 17.16 -57.18
N VAL A 189 -34.03 16.16 -58.04
CA VAL A 189 -33.08 15.07 -57.82
C VAL A 189 -31.65 15.62 -57.71
N ARG A 190 -31.24 16.55 -58.58
CA ARG A 190 -29.93 17.21 -58.42
C ARG A 190 -29.80 18.00 -57.13
N GLN A 191 -30.87 18.67 -56.69
CA GLN A 191 -30.88 19.40 -55.44
C GLN A 191 -30.77 18.49 -54.22
N GLU A 192 -31.43 17.33 -54.25
CA GLU A 192 -31.32 16.31 -53.20
C GLU A 192 -29.94 15.64 -53.21
N GLU A 193 -29.40 15.32 -54.38
CA GLU A 193 -28.03 14.79 -54.53
C GLU A 193 -26.98 15.75 -53.97
N ASP A 194 -27.08 17.05 -54.29
CA ASP A 194 -26.19 18.08 -53.75
C ASP A 194 -26.32 18.21 -52.22
N LYS A 195 -27.55 18.12 -51.70
CA LYS A 195 -27.81 18.14 -50.25
C LYS A 195 -27.17 16.92 -49.56
N HIS A 196 -27.34 15.73 -50.10
CA HIS A 196 -26.75 14.50 -49.57
C HIS A 196 -25.22 14.49 -49.70
N LEU A 197 -24.67 15.08 -50.76
CA LEU A 197 -23.23 15.27 -50.91
C LEU A 197 -22.66 16.16 -49.79
N VAL A 198 -23.34 17.26 -49.46
CA VAL A 198 -22.93 18.17 -48.38
C VAL A 198 -23.01 17.46 -47.02
N GLU A 199 -24.09 16.73 -46.76
CA GLU A 199 -24.25 15.92 -45.54
C GLU A 199 -23.13 14.88 -45.42
N ALA A 200 -22.81 14.17 -46.51
CA ALA A 200 -21.73 13.18 -46.55
C ALA A 200 -20.35 13.81 -46.31
N LEU A 201 -20.09 14.99 -46.89
CA LEU A 201 -18.84 15.73 -46.66
C LEU A 201 -18.73 16.23 -45.22
N TYR A 202 -19.84 16.66 -44.61
CA TYR A 202 -19.90 17.05 -43.21
C TYR A 202 -19.59 15.86 -42.29
N LEU A 203 -20.29 14.73 -42.49
CA LEU A 203 -20.06 13.48 -41.77
C LEU A 203 -18.60 13.01 -41.91
N LYS A 204 -18.03 13.06 -43.12
CA LYS A 204 -16.62 12.71 -43.34
C LYS A 204 -15.67 13.57 -42.50
N ARG A 205 -15.91 14.89 -42.44
CA ARG A 205 -15.10 15.80 -41.64
C ARG A 205 -15.24 15.54 -40.14
N GLU A 206 -16.45 15.19 -39.69
CA GLU A 206 -16.69 14.86 -38.28
C GLU A 206 -16.03 13.54 -37.88
N VAL A 207 -16.14 12.50 -38.73
CA VAL A 207 -15.41 11.23 -38.56
C VAL A 207 -13.91 11.47 -38.54
N GLN A 208 -13.40 12.38 -39.37
CA GLN A 208 -11.98 12.72 -39.39
C GLN A 208 -11.53 13.43 -38.10
N ARG A 209 -12.36 14.29 -37.51
CA ARG A 209 -12.09 14.88 -36.19
C ARG A 209 -12.12 13.84 -35.09
N MET A 210 -13.13 12.97 -35.11
CA MET A 210 -13.26 11.89 -34.12
C MET A 210 -12.09 10.92 -34.20
N ALA A 211 -11.61 10.60 -35.40
CA ALA A 211 -10.40 9.80 -35.60
C ALA A 211 -9.16 10.48 -35.01
N ALA A 212 -9.00 11.80 -35.21
CA ALA A 212 -7.89 12.55 -34.62
C ALA A 212 -7.94 12.57 -33.09
N LEU A 213 -9.14 12.71 -32.50
CA LEU A 213 -9.33 12.63 -31.04
C LEU A 213 -9.00 11.23 -30.50
N LEU A 214 -9.47 10.17 -31.17
CA LEU A 214 -9.17 8.79 -30.78
C LEU A 214 -7.67 8.48 -30.88
N GLU A 215 -6.97 9.03 -31.87
CA GLU A 215 -5.52 8.88 -32.00
C GLU A 215 -4.80 9.56 -30.81
N GLN A 216 -5.29 10.73 -30.38
CA GLN A 216 -4.76 11.44 -29.23
C GLN A 216 -5.01 10.69 -27.91
N GLU A 217 -6.21 10.15 -27.71
CA GLU A 217 -6.53 9.32 -26.53
C GLU A 217 -5.67 8.05 -26.50
N ARG A 218 -5.45 7.40 -27.65
CA ARG A 218 -4.54 6.24 -27.73
C ARG A 218 -3.12 6.60 -27.31
N GLN A 219 -2.60 7.75 -27.74
CA GLN A 219 -1.29 8.21 -27.33
C GLN A 219 -1.22 8.44 -25.82
N GLN A 220 -2.24 9.06 -25.22
CA GLN A 220 -2.32 9.25 -23.77
C GLN A 220 -2.35 7.91 -23.02
N ILE A 221 -3.14 6.94 -23.48
CA ILE A 221 -3.19 5.60 -22.87
C ILE A 221 -1.83 4.89 -22.98
N GLU A 222 -1.10 5.06 -24.08
CA GLU A 222 0.25 4.50 -24.22
C GLU A 222 1.26 5.15 -23.28
N GLU A 223 1.18 6.46 -23.09
CA GLU A 223 2.00 7.20 -22.12
C GLU A 223 1.70 6.74 -20.69
N GLU A 224 0.42 6.65 -20.31
CA GLU A 224 0.00 6.13 -19.02
C GLU A 224 0.51 4.71 -18.80
N ARG A 225 0.40 3.82 -19.79
CA ARG A 225 0.96 2.46 -19.70
C ARG A 225 2.47 2.48 -19.47
N ARG A 226 3.22 3.34 -20.16
CA ARG A 226 4.67 3.46 -19.98
C ARG A 226 5.01 3.95 -18.57
N THR A 227 4.27 4.93 -18.05
CA THR A 227 4.47 5.41 -16.67
C THR A 227 4.15 4.33 -15.64
N LEU A 228 3.06 3.59 -15.81
CA LEU A 228 2.67 2.48 -14.93
C LEU A 228 3.72 1.36 -14.94
N LEU A 229 4.26 1.00 -16.11
CA LEU A 229 5.34 0.02 -16.21
C LEU A 229 6.62 0.52 -15.52
N GLY A 230 6.94 1.81 -15.65
CA GLY A 230 8.05 2.43 -14.90
C GLY A 230 7.85 2.35 -13.38
N MET A 231 6.64 2.67 -12.91
CA MET A 231 6.30 2.56 -11.49
C MET A 231 6.36 1.11 -10.98
N GLN A 232 5.88 0.15 -11.78
CA GLN A 232 5.94 -1.27 -11.43
C GLN A 232 7.39 -1.75 -11.31
N ASN A 233 8.26 -1.35 -12.24
CA ASN A 233 9.68 -1.73 -12.21
C ASN A 233 10.38 -1.14 -10.98
N THR A 234 10.18 0.14 -10.69
CA THR A 234 10.78 0.79 -9.50
C THR A 234 10.25 0.19 -8.19
N ALA A 235 8.96 -0.14 -8.11
CA ALA A 235 8.38 -0.83 -6.96
C ALA A 235 8.99 -2.22 -6.76
N ARG A 236 9.23 -2.96 -7.86
CA ARG A 236 9.88 -4.27 -7.83
C ARG A 236 11.32 -4.17 -7.35
N GLU A 237 12.08 -3.19 -7.82
CA GLU A 237 13.46 -2.94 -7.36
C GLU A 237 13.50 -2.61 -5.87
N GLN A 238 12.59 -1.76 -5.38
CA GLN A 238 12.49 -1.46 -3.95
C GLN A 238 12.14 -2.69 -3.12
N ALA A 239 11.23 -3.55 -3.61
CA ALA A 239 10.88 -4.79 -2.93
C ALA A 239 12.09 -5.75 -2.86
N GLU A 240 12.87 -5.86 -3.93
CA GLU A 240 14.07 -6.69 -3.96
C GLU A 240 15.15 -6.15 -2.98
N LEU A 241 15.35 -4.83 -2.94
CA LEU A 241 16.25 -4.20 -1.96
C LEU A 241 15.79 -4.45 -0.52
N ARG A 242 14.50 -4.32 -0.23
CA ARG A 242 13.94 -4.64 1.10
C ARG A 242 14.16 -6.11 1.44
N GLN A 243 13.96 -7.02 0.50
CA GLN A 243 14.21 -8.45 0.72
C GLN A 243 15.70 -8.72 1.02
N LYS A 244 16.62 -8.11 0.26
CA LYS A 244 18.07 -8.24 0.49
C LYS A 244 18.48 -7.71 1.87
N THR A 245 17.95 -6.56 2.28
CA THR A 245 18.26 -5.99 3.61
C THR A 245 17.72 -6.84 4.75
N LEU A 246 16.50 -7.38 4.63
CA LEU A 246 15.92 -8.30 5.61
C LEU A 246 16.74 -9.60 5.70
N GLN A 247 17.12 -10.19 4.57
CA GLN A 247 17.97 -11.38 4.55
C GLN A 247 19.34 -11.10 5.18
N ALA A 248 19.94 -9.94 4.92
CA ALA A 248 21.21 -9.54 5.52
C ALA A 248 21.09 -9.41 7.05
N ARG A 249 20.02 -8.76 7.54
CA ARG A 249 19.74 -8.65 8.98
C ARG A 249 19.51 -10.01 9.63
N LEU A 250 18.75 -10.89 9.00
CA LEU A 250 18.53 -12.26 9.50
C LEU A 250 19.84 -13.04 9.54
N ARG A 251 20.64 -13.02 8.47
CA ARG A 251 21.95 -13.68 8.45
C ARG A 251 22.87 -13.12 9.54
N PHE A 252 22.87 -11.80 9.77
CA PHE A 252 23.65 -11.19 10.84
C PHE A 252 23.19 -11.65 12.23
N ARG A 253 21.87 -11.66 12.50
CA ARG A 253 21.32 -12.15 13.76
C ARG A 253 21.62 -13.63 13.99
N TRP A 254 21.53 -14.46 12.96
CA TRP A 254 21.88 -15.88 13.02
C TRP A 254 23.38 -16.09 13.28
N LYS A 255 24.25 -15.32 12.62
CA LYS A 255 25.69 -15.36 12.88
C LYS A 255 26.01 -14.93 14.31
N LEU A 256 25.41 -13.83 14.78
CA LEU A 256 25.60 -13.35 16.14
C LEU A 256 25.14 -14.40 17.16
N ARG A 257 23.94 -14.97 16.97
CA ARG A 257 23.42 -16.04 17.84
C ARG A 257 24.35 -17.26 17.84
N SER A 258 24.80 -17.70 16.67
CA SER A 258 25.76 -18.81 16.56
C SER A 258 27.06 -18.53 17.32
N VAL A 259 27.66 -17.35 17.11
CA VAL A 259 28.88 -16.93 17.82
C VAL A 259 28.68 -16.90 19.33
N THR A 260 27.57 -16.31 19.80
CA THR A 260 27.26 -16.25 21.24
C THR A 260 27.07 -17.64 21.84
N VAL A 261 26.42 -18.56 21.13
CA VAL A 261 26.23 -19.94 21.60
C VAL A 261 27.56 -20.68 21.62
N THR A 262 28.42 -20.52 20.61
CA THR A 262 29.75 -21.15 20.62
C THR A 262 30.62 -20.65 21.76
N ILE A 263 30.61 -19.34 22.04
CA ILE A 263 31.35 -18.77 23.18
C ILE A 263 30.79 -19.33 24.50
N GLY A 264 29.45 -19.36 24.66
CA GLY A 264 28.81 -19.92 25.84
C GLY A 264 29.15 -21.40 26.06
N MET A 265 29.17 -22.21 25.00
CA MET A 265 29.55 -23.62 25.07
C MET A 265 31.02 -23.81 25.46
N ILE A 266 31.93 -22.96 24.97
CA ILE A 266 33.35 -23.01 25.36
C ILE A 266 33.51 -22.69 26.84
N ILE A 267 32.85 -21.64 27.33
CA ILE A 267 32.89 -21.26 28.75
C ILE A 267 32.32 -22.39 29.62
N LEU A 268 31.15 -22.93 29.24
CA LEU A 268 30.51 -24.04 29.94
C LEU A 268 31.44 -25.25 30.01
N LEU A 269 32.09 -25.60 28.89
CA LEU A 269 33.02 -26.72 28.83
C LEU A 269 34.21 -26.54 29.78
N VAL A 270 34.83 -25.35 29.80
CA VAL A 270 35.94 -25.03 30.71
C VAL A 270 35.47 -25.16 32.16
N THR A 271 34.31 -24.59 32.51
CA THR A 271 33.78 -24.71 33.88
C THR A 271 33.49 -26.15 34.29
N LEU A 272 32.95 -26.96 33.37
CA LEU A 272 32.67 -28.36 33.60
C LEU A 272 33.95 -29.18 33.80
N GLN A 273 35.01 -28.89 33.05
CA GLN A 273 36.32 -29.51 33.23
C GLN A 273 36.91 -29.23 34.62
N PHE A 274 36.86 -27.97 35.08
CA PHE A 274 37.29 -27.62 36.44
C PHE A 274 36.43 -28.28 37.51
N LEU A 275 35.11 -28.36 37.29
CA LEU A 275 34.19 -29.05 38.20
C LEU A 275 34.52 -30.55 38.32
N PHE A 276 34.75 -31.24 37.20
CA PHE A 276 35.10 -32.67 37.20
C PHE A 276 36.46 -32.94 37.84
N LEU A 277 37.46 -32.07 37.59
CA LEU A 277 38.77 -32.18 38.24
C LEU A 277 38.66 -32.00 39.76
N ASN A 278 37.84 -31.04 40.21
CA ASN A 278 37.59 -30.83 41.63
C ASN A 278 36.83 -32.02 42.25
N LEU A 279 35.80 -32.53 41.56
CA LEU A 279 34.98 -33.65 42.03
C LEU A 279 35.76 -34.97 42.11
N ALA A 280 36.69 -35.21 41.18
CA ALA A 280 37.49 -36.43 41.13
C ALA A 280 38.66 -36.44 42.14
N HIS A 281 38.93 -35.32 42.83
CA HIS A 281 40.00 -35.21 43.84
C HIS A 281 41.38 -35.71 43.37
N ILE A 282 41.65 -35.63 42.06
CA ILE A 282 42.90 -36.12 41.50
C ILE A 282 43.94 -35.00 41.63
N LYS A 283 44.99 -35.22 42.43
CA LYS A 283 46.20 -34.37 42.47
C LYS A 283 46.98 -34.54 41.16
N ILE A 284 46.53 -33.92 40.09
CA ILE A 284 47.23 -33.89 38.81
C ILE A 284 47.92 -32.54 38.63
N ALA A 285 49.21 -32.60 38.25
CA ALA A 285 50.04 -31.47 37.89
C ALA A 285 49.34 -30.56 36.87
N SER A 286 49.44 -29.25 37.08
CA SER A 286 48.83 -28.20 36.25
C SER A 286 49.04 -28.39 34.74
N GLU A 287 50.12 -29.06 34.36
CA GLU A 287 50.52 -29.36 32.99
C GLU A 287 49.51 -30.21 32.20
N ILE A 288 48.92 -31.26 32.80
CA ILE A 288 47.97 -32.14 32.06
C ILE A 288 46.66 -31.40 31.78
N SER A 289 46.20 -30.55 32.70
CA SER A 289 45.02 -29.70 32.48
C SER A 289 45.26 -28.69 31.36
N PHE A 290 46.50 -28.16 31.26
CA PHE A 290 46.86 -27.19 30.25
C PHE A 290 46.90 -27.82 28.85
N PHE A 291 47.45 -29.03 28.70
CA PHE A 291 47.47 -29.74 27.42
C PHE A 291 46.08 -30.12 26.90
N LEU A 292 45.16 -30.53 27.78
CA LEU A 292 43.76 -30.79 27.41
C LEU A 292 43.04 -29.52 26.97
N LEU A 293 43.22 -28.43 27.72
CA LEU A 293 42.58 -27.15 27.42
C LEU A 293 43.13 -26.52 26.12
N LEU A 294 44.44 -26.61 25.89
CA LEU A 294 45.09 -26.16 24.65
C LEU A 294 44.56 -26.91 23.42
N THR A 295 44.46 -28.25 23.49
CA THR A 295 43.98 -29.07 22.37
C THR A 295 42.54 -28.72 22.00
N ILE A 296 41.71 -28.42 22.99
CA ILE A 296 40.31 -28.06 22.79
C ILE A 296 40.17 -26.63 22.24
N ILE A 297 40.97 -25.68 22.71
CA ILE A 297 41.02 -24.33 22.14
C ILE A 297 41.43 -24.42 20.66
N ILE A 298 42.47 -25.19 20.34
CA ILE A 298 42.94 -25.40 18.96
C ILE A 298 41.82 -26.02 18.10
N CYS A 299 41.14 -27.07 18.57
CA CYS A 299 40.01 -27.67 17.86
C CYS A 299 38.84 -26.70 17.65
N SER A 300 38.53 -25.85 18.64
CA SER A 300 37.46 -24.85 18.54
C SER A 300 37.79 -23.74 17.54
N LEU A 301 39.05 -23.28 17.52
CA LEU A 301 39.54 -22.31 16.55
C LEU A 301 39.58 -22.90 15.13
N LEU A 302 39.95 -24.17 14.99
CA LEU A 302 39.89 -24.88 13.71
C LEU A 302 38.45 -25.04 13.21
N ALA A 303 37.51 -25.42 14.07
CA ALA A 303 36.10 -25.54 13.71
C ALA A 303 35.50 -24.18 13.31
N PHE A 304 35.83 -23.12 14.03
CA PHE A 304 35.39 -21.76 13.69
C PHE A 304 36.01 -21.29 12.36
N GLY A 305 37.32 -21.48 12.19
CA GLY A 305 38.08 -21.10 10.99
C GLY A 305 37.65 -21.86 9.74
N LEU A 306 37.27 -23.14 9.84
CA LEU A 306 36.79 -23.96 8.73
C LEU A 306 35.31 -23.73 8.38
N SER A 307 34.48 -23.29 9.34
CA SER A 307 33.05 -23.03 9.10
C SER A 307 32.78 -21.85 8.14
N GLY A 308 33.64 -20.84 8.16
CA GLY A 308 33.58 -19.66 7.29
C GLY A 308 33.82 -19.96 5.79
N PRO A 309 34.93 -20.62 5.41
CA PRO A 309 35.23 -20.92 4.01
C PRO A 309 34.33 -22.01 3.42
N PHE A 310 33.94 -23.04 4.20
CA PHE A 310 33.06 -24.10 3.69
C PHE A 310 31.65 -23.60 3.34
N SER A 311 31.11 -22.67 4.14
CA SER A 311 29.80 -22.06 3.83
C SER A 311 29.86 -21.18 2.58
N ARG A 312 30.95 -20.42 2.38
CA ARG A 312 31.16 -19.64 1.15
C ARG A 312 31.36 -20.52 -0.09
N ALA A 313 32.13 -21.60 0.02
CA ALA A 313 32.34 -22.54 -1.08
C ALA A 313 31.02 -23.24 -1.48
N ARG A 314 30.19 -23.58 -0.50
CA ARG A 314 28.86 -24.14 -0.72
C ARG A 314 27.92 -23.14 -1.41
N ASP A 315 27.92 -21.89 -0.99
CA ASP A 315 27.10 -20.84 -1.62
C ASP A 315 27.55 -20.55 -3.07
N ILE A 316 28.85 -20.66 -3.38
CA ILE A 316 29.37 -20.55 -4.75
C ILE A 316 28.99 -21.78 -5.59
N TYR A 317 29.02 -22.98 -5.01
CA TYR A 317 28.67 -24.22 -5.70
C TYR A 317 27.17 -24.30 -6.04
N TYR A 318 26.29 -23.94 -5.10
CA TYR A 318 24.83 -23.92 -5.33
C TYR A 318 24.32 -22.63 -5.98
N GLY A 319 25.09 -21.55 -5.95
CA GLY A 319 24.80 -20.29 -6.64
C GLY A 319 25.22 -20.27 -8.11
N ALA A 320 26.05 -21.23 -8.54
CA ALA A 320 26.36 -21.43 -9.94
C ALA A 320 25.12 -21.99 -10.66
N PRO A 321 24.63 -21.36 -11.75
CA PRO A 321 23.45 -21.82 -12.45
C PRO A 321 23.72 -23.18 -13.08
N HIS A 322 23.26 -24.25 -12.45
CA HIS A 322 23.19 -25.55 -13.10
C HIS A 322 22.28 -25.42 -14.31
N LYS A 323 22.88 -25.42 -15.51
CA LYS A 323 22.17 -25.51 -16.79
C LYS A 323 21.27 -26.74 -16.77
N LYS A 324 19.99 -26.54 -16.44
CA LYS A 324 18.94 -27.52 -16.72
C LYS A 324 18.93 -27.72 -18.24
N LYS A 325 19.39 -28.88 -18.70
CA LYS A 325 19.21 -29.30 -20.09
C LYS A 325 17.70 -29.41 -20.32
N VAL A 326 17.18 -28.51 -21.12
CA VAL A 326 15.83 -28.62 -21.68
C VAL A 326 15.82 -29.88 -22.54
N LYS A 327 15.06 -30.90 -22.11
CA LYS A 327 14.66 -32.00 -23.00
C LYS A 327 13.75 -31.37 -24.06
N LYS A 328 14.16 -31.47 -25.33
CA LYS A 328 13.25 -31.33 -26.46
C LYS A 328 12.39 -32.58 -26.47
N ASP A 329 11.10 -32.41 -26.25
CA ASP A 329 10.07 -33.31 -26.77
C ASP A 329 9.53 -32.70 -28.07
#